data_AF-A0A3A0FLK1-F1
#
_entry.id   AF-A0A3A0FLK1-F1
#
_cell.length_a   1.000
_cell.length_b   1.000
_cell.length_c   1.000
_cell.angle_alpha   90.00
_cell.angle_beta   90.00
_cell.angle_gamma   90.00
#
_symmetry.space_group_name_H-M   'P 1'
#
loop_
_entity.id
_entity.type
_entity.pdbx_description
1 polymer ?
#
loop_
_entity_poly.entity_id
_entity_poly.type
_entity_poly.pdbx_seq_one_letter_code
_entity_poly.pdbx_strand_id
1 'polypeptide(L)'
;MHRKNYGRRSGVIVDWCGPHGTWLDADELEQIAGFIAGGGLREAPVGSETPGLSSGRKINVEQFKAMVVGERLLEEERERSERRTRWGASSVGSRSLLGLLTDLLK
;
A
#
# COMPACT_ATOMS: atom_id res chain seq x y z
N MET A 1 7.90 8.48 25.38
CA MET A 1 8.21 7.04 25.27
C MET A 1 7.15 6.29 26.04
N HIS A 2 6.60 5.23 25.45
CA HIS A 2 5.59 4.37 26.07
C HIS A 2 6.14 2.95 26.14
N ARG A 3 6.03 2.35 27.33
CA ARG A 3 6.39 0.95 27.54
C ARG A 3 5.24 0.06 27.13
N LYS A 4 5.50 -0.96 26.30
CA LYS A 4 4.47 -1.93 25.88
C LYS A 4 5.04 -3.34 25.80
N ASN A 5 4.20 -4.33 26.07
CA ASN A 5 4.55 -5.74 25.90
C ASN A 5 4.65 -6.10 24.41
N TYR A 6 5.77 -6.71 23.99
CA TYR A 6 5.94 -7.22 22.64
C TYR A 6 4.94 -8.36 22.37
N GLY A 7 4.21 -8.31 21.24
CA GLY A 7 3.28 -9.38 20.88
C GLY A 7 2.14 -9.64 21.88
N ARG A 8 1.77 -8.66 22.72
CA ARG A 8 0.71 -8.69 23.76
C ARG A 8 0.95 -9.63 24.95
N ARG A 9 1.70 -10.72 24.78
CA ARG A 9 1.89 -11.78 25.78
C ARG A 9 3.33 -12.27 25.94
N SER A 10 4.31 -11.66 25.26
CA SER A 10 5.70 -12.15 25.35
C SER A 10 6.31 -11.96 26.73
N GLY A 11 5.84 -10.95 27.48
CA GLY A 11 6.45 -10.55 28.74
C GLY A 11 7.64 -9.61 28.56
N VAL A 12 8.09 -9.38 27.33
CA VAL A 12 9.18 -8.45 27.00
C VAL A 12 8.62 -7.03 26.84
N ILE A 13 9.14 -6.06 27.59
CA ILE A 13 8.58 -4.70 27.68
C ILE A 13 9.44 -3.70 26.93
N VAL A 14 9.10 -3.43 25.68
CA VAL A 14 9.86 -2.54 24.81
C VAL A 14 9.46 -1.08 24.96
N ASP A 15 10.41 -0.19 24.74
CA ASP A 15 10.16 1.24 24.66
C ASP A 15 9.76 1.66 23.24
N TRP A 16 8.62 2.34 23.11
CA TRP A 16 8.10 2.79 21.84
C TRP A 16 7.77 4.28 21.82
N CYS A 17 8.12 4.95 20.73
CA CYS A 17 7.73 6.31 20.43
C CYS A 17 7.27 6.38 18.98
N GLY A 18 6.00 6.73 18.74
CA GLY A 18 5.44 6.84 17.39
C GLY A 18 6.32 7.55 16.36
N PRO A 19 6.82 8.77 16.64
CA PRO A 19 7.66 9.51 15.68
C PRO A 19 9.08 8.97 15.52
N HIS A 20 9.63 8.21 16.48
CA HIS A 20 11.07 7.93 16.52
C HIS A 20 11.43 6.44 16.45
N GLY A 21 10.49 5.53 16.76
CA GLY A 21 10.69 4.09 16.66
C GLY A 21 10.62 3.34 17.98
N THR A 22 11.32 2.20 18.03
CA THR A 22 11.35 1.27 19.16
C THR A 22 12.80 1.10 19.62
N TRP A 23 13.02 1.15 20.93
CA TRP A 23 14.31 0.86 21.56
C TRP A 23 14.20 -0.42 22.39
N LEU A 24 15.31 -1.15 22.41
CA LEU A 24 15.46 -2.40 23.15
C LEU A 24 16.61 -2.24 24.13
N ASP A 25 16.38 -2.66 25.36
CA ASP A 25 17.44 -2.83 26.35
C ASP A 25 18.27 -4.10 26.04
N ALA A 26 19.36 -4.28 26.81
CA ALA A 26 20.14 -5.51 26.73
C ALA A 26 19.25 -6.74 26.97
N ASP A 27 19.50 -7.81 26.22
CA ASP A 27 18.79 -9.10 26.27
C ASP A 27 17.33 -9.09 25.79
N GLU A 28 16.71 -7.93 25.52
CA GLU A 28 15.32 -7.88 25.03
C GLU A 28 15.19 -8.41 23.61
N LEU A 29 16.21 -8.20 22.77
CA LEU A 29 16.22 -8.71 21.39
C LEU A 29 16.27 -10.24 21.38
N GLU A 30 17.11 -10.83 22.21
CA GLU A 30 17.29 -12.27 22.37
C GLU A 30 16.01 -12.91 22.93
N GLN A 31 15.37 -12.27 23.90
CA GLN A 31 14.08 -12.73 24.45
C GLN A 31 12.96 -12.67 23.39
N ILE A 32 12.90 -11.59 22.60
CA ILE A 32 11.97 -11.48 21.47
C ILE A 32 12.24 -12.60 20.45
N ALA A 33 13.49 -12.85 20.10
CA ALA A 33 13.86 -13.92 19.17
C ALA A 33 13.44 -15.30 19.70
N GLY A 34 13.69 -15.59 20.98
CA GLY A 34 13.24 -16.82 21.65
C GLY A 34 11.72 -16.97 21.66
N PHE A 35 10.99 -15.90 21.96
CA PHE A 35 9.53 -15.87 21.91
C PHE A 35 8.98 -16.17 20.51
N ILE A 36 9.56 -15.56 19.47
CA ILE A 36 9.17 -15.79 18.07
C ILE A 36 9.49 -17.23 17.66
N ALA A 37 10.70 -17.71 17.95
CA ALA A 37 11.14 -19.07 17.64
C ALA A 37 10.26 -20.13 18.33
N GLY A 38 9.82 -19.86 19.56
CA GLY A 38 8.87 -20.68 20.31
C GLY A 38 7.42 -20.61 19.81
N GLY A 39 7.15 -19.87 18.73
CA GLY A 39 5.81 -19.74 18.17
C GLY A 39 4.91 -18.78 18.95
N GLY A 40 5.46 -17.86 19.74
CA GLY A 40 4.70 -16.89 20.53
C GLY A 40 3.78 -15.96 19.72
N LEU A 41 4.02 -15.86 18.41
CA LEU A 41 3.16 -15.14 17.46
C LEU A 41 2.08 -16.02 16.81
N ARG A 42 2.15 -17.35 16.96
CA ARG A 42 1.12 -18.27 16.46
C ARG A 42 -0.08 -18.19 17.40
N GLU A 43 -1.18 -17.71 16.85
CA GLU A 43 -2.49 -17.50 17.47
C GLU A 43 -2.54 -16.44 18.58
N ALA A 44 -2.95 -15.24 18.16
CA ALA A 44 -3.95 -14.54 18.95
C ALA A 44 -5.23 -15.41 18.92
N PRO A 45 -5.89 -15.65 20.07
CA PRO A 45 -7.18 -16.34 20.05
C PRO A 45 -8.10 -15.62 19.06
N VAL A 46 -8.85 -16.42 18.29
CA VAL A 46 -9.97 -16.00 17.44
C VAL A 46 -11.02 -15.35 18.35
N GLY A 47 -10.77 -14.09 18.68
CA GLY A 47 -11.40 -13.38 19.78
C GLY A 47 -10.73 -12.03 20.07
N SER A 48 -9.52 -11.78 19.55
CA SER A 48 -8.97 -10.43 19.47
C SER A 48 -8.77 -10.03 18.02
N GLU A 49 -9.71 -9.23 17.53
CA GLU A 49 -9.62 -8.33 16.37
C GLU A 49 -8.44 -8.59 15.44
N THR A 50 -8.72 -9.27 14.33
CA THR A 50 -7.90 -9.27 13.12
C THR A 50 -7.59 -7.82 12.71
N PRO A 51 -6.36 -7.28 12.91
CA PRO A 51 -6.00 -5.96 12.43
C PRO A 51 -5.62 -6.14 10.96
N GLY A 52 -6.63 -6.21 10.09
CA GLY A 52 -6.38 -6.27 8.65
C GLY A 52 -7.56 -6.70 7.78
N LEU A 53 -8.54 -7.45 8.32
CA LEU A 53 -9.66 -7.90 7.50
C LEU A 53 -10.88 -8.31 8.35
N SER A 54 -11.53 -7.35 9.05
CA SER A 54 -12.96 -7.45 9.42
C SER A 54 -13.51 -6.32 10.32
N SER A 55 -12.73 -5.30 10.70
CA SER A 55 -13.40 -4.08 11.18
C SER A 55 -13.90 -3.32 9.97
N GLY A 56 -15.07 -3.72 9.48
CA GLY A 56 -15.76 -3.06 8.38
C GLY A 56 -15.76 -1.57 8.67
N ARG A 57 -14.92 -0.83 7.95
CA ARG A 57 -14.86 0.62 8.06
C ARG A 57 -16.29 1.08 7.82
N LYS A 58 -16.95 1.62 8.84
CA LYS A 58 -18.30 2.14 8.69
C LYS A 58 -18.18 3.35 7.77
N ILE A 59 -18.31 3.12 6.47
CA ILE A 59 -18.36 4.16 5.46
C ILE A 59 -19.70 4.86 5.66
N ASN A 60 -19.67 6.17 5.91
CA ASN A 60 -20.92 6.91 6.00
C ASN A 60 -21.55 7.06 4.60
N VAL A 61 -22.84 7.39 4.54
CA VAL A 61 -23.59 7.49 3.28
C VAL A 61 -22.93 8.47 2.30
N GLU A 62 -22.37 9.59 2.78
CA GLU A 62 -21.72 10.58 1.93
C GLU A 62 -20.38 10.09 1.36
N GLN A 63 -19.59 9.38 2.16
CA GLN A 63 -18.37 8.73 1.70
C GLN A 63 -18.66 7.62 0.69
N PHE A 64 -19.74 6.87 0.88
CA PHE A 64 -20.17 5.85 -0.07
C PHE A 64 -20.63 6.47 -1.40
N LYS A 65 -21.45 7.53 -1.35
CA LYS A 65 -21.83 8.31 -2.53
C LYS A 65 -20.62 8.87 -3.26
N ALA A 66 -19.65 9.43 -2.55
CA ALA A 66 -18.43 9.97 -3.14
C ALA A 66 -17.60 8.90 -3.85
N MET A 67 -17.52 7.69 -3.27
CA MET A 67 -16.81 6.57 -3.89
C MET A 67 -17.49 6.12 -5.20
N VAL A 68 -18.81 5.96 -5.21
CA VAL A 68 -19.57 5.58 -6.41
C VAL A 68 -19.47 6.65 -7.51
N VAL A 69 -19.53 7.93 -7.13
CA VAL A 69 -19.34 9.04 -8.09
C VAL A 69 -17.91 9.06 -8.62
N GLY A 70 -16.91 8.85 -7.77
CA GLY A 70 -15.50 8.78 -8.16
C GLY A 70 -15.22 7.65 -9.14
N GLU A 71 -15.79 6.46 -8.91
CA GLU A 71 -15.68 5.32 -9.81
C GLU A 71 -16.26 5.64 -11.20
N ARG A 72 -17.45 6.23 -11.24
CA ARG A 72 -18.08 6.67 -12.50
C ARG A 72 -17.23 7.69 -13.25
N LEU A 73 -16.68 8.69 -12.54
CA LEU A 73 -15.82 9.71 -13.15
C LEU A 73 -14.52 9.10 -13.71
N LEU A 74 -13.94 8.14 -13.01
CA LEU A 74 -12.75 7.42 -13.48
C LEU A 74 -13.04 6.61 -14.75
N GLU A 75 -14.20 5.97 -14.84
CA GLU A 75 -14.64 5.29 -16.06
C GLU A 75 -14.79 6.27 -17.22
N GLU A 76 -15.45 7.41 -17.00
CA GLU A 76 -15.64 8.47 -17.99
C GLU A 76 -14.30 9.06 -18.48
N GLU A 77 -13.34 9.28 -17.56
CA GLU A 77 -11.99 9.73 -17.92
C GLU A 77 -11.20 8.65 -18.66
N ARG A 78 -11.34 7.37 -18.28
CA ARG A 78 -10.70 6.25 -18.97
C ARG A 78 -11.19 6.15 -20.40
N GLU A 79 -12.50 6.22 -20.62
CA GLU A 79 -13.07 6.26 -21.97
C GLU A 79 -12.62 7.49 -22.75
N ARG A 80 -12.54 8.67 -22.12
CA ARG A 80 -12.05 9.88 -22.78
C ARG A 80 -10.58 9.73 -23.18
N SER A 81 -9.77 9.13 -22.32
CA SER A 81 -8.36 8.81 -22.59
C SER A 81 -8.23 7.81 -23.74
N GLU A 82 -9.02 6.74 -23.74
CA GLU A 82 -9.07 5.73 -24.82
C GLU A 82 -9.53 6.35 -26.15
N ARG A 83 -10.53 7.24 -26.12
CA ARG A 83 -10.90 8.04 -27.29
C ARG A 83 -9.72 8.91 -27.74
N ARG A 84 -9.00 9.55 -26.82
CA ARG A 84 -7.84 10.40 -27.16
C ARG A 84 -6.67 9.61 -27.74
N THR A 85 -6.35 8.43 -27.20
CA THR A 85 -5.29 7.55 -27.73
C THR A 85 -5.68 6.96 -29.09
N ARG A 86 -6.96 6.61 -29.29
CA ARG A 86 -7.48 6.18 -30.59
C ARG A 86 -7.41 7.26 -31.67
N TRP A 87 -7.62 8.53 -31.32
CA TRP A 87 -7.44 9.68 -32.23
C TRP A 87 -5.98 10.15 -32.36
N GLY A 88 -5.10 9.82 -31.41
CA GLY A 88 -3.65 10.06 -31.49
C GLY A 88 -2.91 9.03 -32.36
N ALA A 89 -3.48 7.85 -32.57
CA ALA A 89 -2.92 6.80 -33.42
C ALA A 89 -3.17 7.01 -34.93
N SER A 90 -4.05 7.94 -35.32
CA SER A 90 -4.44 8.17 -36.72
C SER A 90 -3.77 9.38 -37.39
N SER A 91 -2.83 10.10 -36.74
CA SER A 91 -2.21 11.30 -37.35
C SER A 91 -0.70 11.48 -37.22
N VAL A 92 0.07 10.50 -36.73
CA VAL A 92 1.54 10.57 -36.85
C VAL A 92 2.03 9.46 -37.77
N GLY A 93 2.14 9.80 -39.06
CA GLY A 93 2.96 9.04 -39.99
C GLY A 93 4.38 8.97 -39.44
N SER A 94 4.76 7.80 -38.93
CA SER A 94 6.12 7.52 -38.46
C SER A 94 7.08 7.62 -39.65
N ARG A 95 7.70 8.79 -39.85
CA ARG A 95 8.91 8.90 -40.67
C ARG A 95 10.05 8.31 -39.84
N SER A 96 10.55 7.15 -40.26
CA SER A 96 11.71 6.54 -39.60
C SER A 96 12.93 7.47 -39.72
N LEU A 97 13.82 7.43 -38.72
CA LEU A 97 15.09 8.16 -38.74
C LEU A 97 15.92 7.88 -40.00
N LEU A 98 15.78 6.68 -40.56
CA LEU A 98 16.41 6.31 -41.84
C LEU A 98 15.85 7.13 -43.01
N GLY A 99 14.55 7.41 -43.03
CA GLY A 99 13.93 8.27 -44.05
C GLY A 99 14.37 9.73 -43.97
N LEU A 100 14.65 10.23 -42.75
CA LEU A 100 15.18 11.58 -42.55
C LEU A 100 16.65 11.69 -42.98
N LEU A 101 17.45 10.63 -42.77
CA LEU A 101 18.86 10.58 -43.17
C LEU A 101 19.04 10.49 -44.69
N THR A 102 18.11 9.86 -45.41
CA THR A 102 18.18 9.75 -46.88
C THR A 102 17.85 11.05 -47.63
N ASP A 103 17.12 11.97 -46.99
CA ASP A 103 16.78 13.28 -47.56
C ASP A 103 17.90 14.32 -47.34
N LEU A 104 18.80 14.10 -46.39
CA LEU A 104 19.93 15.01 -46.09
C LEU A 104 21.19 14.75 -46.94
N LEU A 105 21.19 13.65 -47.70
CA LEU A 105 22.33 13.17 -48.50
C LEU A 105 22.06 13.22 -50.02
N LYS A 106 21.06 14.01 -50.45
CA LYS A 106 20.89 14.43 -51.85
C LYS A 106 21.14 15.92 -52.00
#